data_AF-A0A5B7VVF9-F1
#
_entry.id   AF-A0A5B7VVF9-F1
#
_cell.length_a   1.000
_cell.length_b   1.000
_cell.length_c   1.000
_cell.angle_alpha   90.00
_cell.angle_beta   90.00
_cell.angle_gamma   90.00
#
_symmetry.space_group_name_H-M   'P 1'
#
loop_
_entity.id
_entity.type
_entity.pdbx_description
1 polymer ?
#
loop_
_entity_poly.entity_id
_entity_poly.type
_entity_poly.pdbx_seq_one_letter_code
_entity_poly.pdbx_strand_id
1 'polypeptide(L)' 'MPAEDVMQATGIASRLSLDKYVSIGWFPAPVEVGPPRRNGTSGKYAWLKSEVDAWILARAAARTASPLAAFDGASQPA' A
#
# COMPACT_ATOMS: atom_id res chain seq x y z
N MET A 1 -0.69 -8.12 9.40
CA MET A 1 -1.84 -8.06 8.48
C MET A 1 -1.64 -9.08 7.38
N PRO A 2 -2.56 -10.04 7.21
CA PRO A 2 -2.57 -10.95 6.06
C PRO A 2 -2.77 -10.18 4.75
N ALA A 3 -2.47 -10.86 3.64
CA ALA A 3 -2.59 -10.33 2.28
C ALA A 3 -3.94 -9.67 1.98
N GLU A 4 -5.01 -10.33 2.38
CA GLU A 4 -6.40 -9.92 2.09
C GLU A 4 -6.74 -8.60 2.77
N ASP A 5 -6.41 -8.46 4.06
CA ASP A 5 -6.60 -7.22 4.81
C ASP A 5 -5.81 -6.06 4.21
N VAL A 6 -4.58 -6.31 3.74
CA VAL A 6 -3.76 -5.30 3.06
C VAL A 6 -4.44 -4.88 1.76
N MET A 7 -4.86 -5.83 0.94
CA MET A 7 -5.56 -5.56 -0.33
C MET A 7 -6.84 -4.75 -0.11
N GLN A 8 -7.60 -5.07 0.93
CA GLN A 8 -8.81 -4.34 1.30
C GLN A 8 -8.50 -2.91 1.79
N ALA A 9 -7.46 -2.73 2.61
CA ALA A 9 -7.06 -1.42 3.12
C ALA A 9 -6.49 -0.50 2.03
N THR A 10 -5.73 -1.05 1.08
CA THR A 10 -5.08 -0.27 0.02
C THR A 10 -5.91 -0.16 -1.26
N GLY A 11 -6.99 -0.94 -1.39
CA GLY A 11 -7.80 -1.03 -2.62
C GLY A 11 -7.09 -1.76 -3.77
N ILE A 12 -6.11 -2.61 -3.48
CA ILE A 12 -5.36 -3.34 -4.51
C ILE A 12 -6.15 -4.59 -4.89
N ALA A 13 -6.57 -4.68 -6.15
CA ALA A 13 -7.53 -5.70 -6.59
C ALA A 13 -7.00 -7.14 -6.65
N SER A 14 -5.67 -7.34 -6.71
CA SER A 14 -5.11 -8.68 -6.85
C SER A 14 -3.81 -8.87 -6.09
N ARG A 15 -3.59 -10.11 -5.65
CA ARG A 15 -2.35 -10.53 -5.00
C ARG A 15 -1.14 -10.35 -5.92
N LEU A 16 -1.30 -10.67 -7.20
CA LEU A 16 -0.23 -10.53 -8.19
C LEU A 16 0.20 -9.06 -8.38
N SER A 17 -0.77 -8.13 -8.34
CA SER A 17 -0.46 -6.70 -8.36
C SER A 17 0.29 -6.27 -7.11
N LEU A 18 -0.14 -6.76 -5.93
CA LEU A 18 0.56 -6.49 -4.67
C LEU A 18 2.00 -7.00 -4.71
N ASP A 19 2.22 -8.22 -5.18
CA ASP A 19 3.57 -8.80 -5.28
C ASP A 19 4.44 -8.03 -6.28
N LYS A 20 3.89 -7.59 -7.42
CA LYS A 20 4.58 -6.71 -8.37
C LYS A 20 4.96 -5.37 -7.74
N TYR A 21 4.08 -4.79 -6.93
CA TYR A 21 4.33 -3.53 -6.25
C TYR A 21 5.43 -3.64 -5.19
N VAL A 22 5.50 -4.78 -4.51
CA VAL A 22 6.61 -5.09 -3.61
C VAL A 22 7.90 -5.27 -4.42
N SER A 23 7.87 -6.00 -5.54
CA SER A 23 9.08 -6.27 -6.34
C SER A 23 9.71 -5.01 -6.94
N ILE A 24 8.89 -3.99 -7.26
CA ILE A 24 9.38 -2.70 -7.76
C ILE A 24 9.71 -1.69 -6.64
N GLY A 25 9.57 -2.08 -5.36
CA GLY A 25 9.84 -1.23 -4.21
C GLY A 25 8.80 -0.12 -3.95
N TRP A 26 7.62 -0.21 -4.57
CA TRP A 26 6.55 0.77 -4.39
C TRP A 26 5.73 0.54 -3.12
N PHE A 27 5.68 -0.71 -2.64
CA PHE A 27 4.94 -1.12 -1.45
C PHE A 27 5.88 -1.82 -0.44
N PRO A 28 5.63 -1.70 0.89
CA PRO A 28 6.46 -2.35 1.90
C PRO A 28 6.57 -3.87 1.70
N ALA A 29 7.75 -4.42 1.99
CA ALA A 29 7.99 -5.85 1.90
C ALA A 29 7.24 -6.63 3.00
N PRO A 30 6.70 -7.82 2.69
CA PRO A 30 6.10 -8.67 3.71
C PRO A 30 7.15 -9.24 4.67
N VAL A 31 6.70 -9.49 5.91
CA VAL A 31 7.43 -10.22 6.94
C VAL A 31 7.00 -11.69 6.94
N GLU A 32 7.97 -12.58 7.14
CA GLU A 32 7.74 -14.00 7.30
C GLU A 32 7.26 -14.29 8.73
N VAL A 33 6.06 -14.85 8.88
CA VAL A 33 5.45 -15.09 10.21
C VAL A 33 5.20 -16.58 10.46
N GLY A 34 5.07 -17.37 9.39
CA GLY A 34 4.83 -18.80 9.49
C GLY A 34 6.14 -19.60 9.59
N PRO A 35 6.14 -20.74 10.29
CA PRO A 35 7.27 -21.67 10.22
C PRO A 35 7.55 -22.04 8.76
N PRO A 36 8.83 -22.23 8.39
CA PRO A 36 9.19 -22.64 7.05
C PRO A 36 8.55 -23.99 6.72
N ARG A 37 8.05 -24.13 5.50
CA ARG A 37 7.56 -25.41 4.99
C ARG A 37 8.75 -26.38 4.86
N ARG A 38 8.45 -27.66 4.70
CA ARG A 38 9.44 -28.74 4.54
C ARG A 38 10.46 -28.50 3.41
N ASN A 39 10.13 -27.65 2.44
CA ASN A 39 10.99 -27.26 1.31
C ASN A 39 11.79 -25.97 1.55
N GLY A 40 11.82 -25.43 2.77
CA GLY A 40 12.53 -24.19 3.12
C GLY A 40 11.81 -22.91 2.70
N THR A 41 10.66 -23.00 2.02
CA THR A 41 9.85 -21.82 1.67
C THR A 41 8.98 -21.40 2.85
N SER A 42 8.93 -20.10 3.12
CA SER A 42 8.16 -19.54 4.22
C SER A 42 6.67 -19.85 4.08
N GLY A 43 6.08 -20.39 5.15
CA GLY A 43 4.73 -20.95 5.09
C GLY A 43 3.63 -19.89 4.99
N LYS A 44 3.87 -18.70 5.56
CA LYS A 44 2.96 -17.57 5.61
C LYS A 44 3.72 -16.24 5.66
N TYR A 45 3.21 -15.27 4.94
CA TYR A 45 3.71 -13.89 4.90
C TYR A 45 2.63 -12.94 5.44
N ALA A 46 3.05 -11.90 6.16
CA ALA A 46 2.16 -10.85 6.64
C ALA A 46 2.88 -9.51 6.65
N TRP A 47 2.13 -8.42 6.58
CA TRP A 47 2.65 -7.06 6.68
C TRP A 47 2.54 -6.53 8.10
N LEU A 48 3.48 -5.67 8.49
CA LEU A 48 3.33 -4.89 9.70
C LEU A 48 2.23 -3.85 9.49
N LYS A 49 1.26 -3.82 10.41
CA LYS A 49 0.15 -2.87 10.34
C LYS A 49 0.65 -1.42 10.33
N SER A 50 1.65 -1.13 11.15
CA SER A 50 2.29 0.20 11.23
C SER A 50 2.88 0.67 9.91
N GLU A 51 3.50 -0.23 9.12
CA GLU A 51 4.08 0.13 7.82
C GLU A 51 3.02 0.40 6.77
N VAL A 52 1.96 -0.42 6.75
CA VAL A 52 0.83 -0.24 5.82
C VAL A 52 0.10 1.07 6.13
N ASP A 53 -0.19 1.33 7.40
CA ASP A 53 -0.84 2.57 7.83
C ASP A 53 0.03 3.80 7.47
N ALA A 54 1.34 3.75 7.75
CA ALA A 54 2.27 4.82 7.41
C ALA A 54 2.33 5.07 5.89
N TRP A 55 2.32 4.00 5.09
CA TRP A 55 2.28 4.10 3.64
C TRP A 55 0.99 4.76 3.12
N ILE A 56 -0.17 4.39 3.68
CA ILE A 56 -1.46 4.99 3.34
C ILE A 56 -1.44 6.49 3.67
N LEU A 57 -0.97 6.85 4.86
CA LEU A 57 -0.88 8.25 5.30
C LEU A 57 0.07 9.06 4.41
N ALA A 58 1.24 8.52 4.05
CA ALA A 58 2.17 9.17 3.13
C ALA A 58 1.52 9.40 1.75
N ARG A 59 0.73 8.43 1.26
CA ARG A 59 0.01 8.56 -0.01
C ARG A 59 -1.14 9.56 0.06
N ALA A 60 -1.82 9.67 1.19
CA ALA A 60 -2.85 10.68 1.42
C ALA A 60 -2.25 12.08 1.46
N ALA A 61 -1.16 12.28 2.21
CA ALA A 61 -0.44 13.55 2.27
C ALA A 61 0.07 14.00 0.88
N ALA A 62 0.58 13.08 0.08
CA ALA A 62 1.00 13.35 -1.30
C ALA A 62 -0.16 13.79 -2.22
N ARG A 63 -1.41 13.34 -1.96
CA ARG A 63 -2.59 13.82 -2.70
C ARG A 63 -2.96 15.25 -2.31
N THR A 64 -2.89 15.59 -1.02
CA THR A 64 -3.18 16.94 -0.53
C THR A 64 -2.16 17.96 -1.05
N ALA A 65 -0.91 17.56 -1.26
CA ALA A 65 0.12 18.39 -1.87
C ALA A 65 -0.02 18.56 -3.40
N SER A 66 -1.09 18.04 -4.02
CA SER A 66 -1.32 18.17 -5.47
C SER A 66 -1.62 19.63 -5.86
N PRO A 67 -1.05 20.16 -6.96
CA PRO A 67 -1.29 21.53 -7.44
C PRO A 67 -2.76 21.88 -7.69
N LEU A 68 -3.63 20.87 -7.87
CA LEU A 68 -5.07 21.06 -8.05
C LEU A 68 -5.77 21.57 -6.77
N ALA A 69 -5.21 21.32 -5.59
CA ALA A 69 -5.75 21.86 -4.34
C ALA A 69 -5.48 23.37 -4.19
N ALA A 70 -4.52 23.92 -4.96
CA ALA A 70 -4.24 25.35 -5.03
C ALA A 70 -5.08 26.09 -6.08
N PHE A 71 -5.88 25.38 -6.87
CA PHE A 71 -6.79 25.99 -7.84
C PHE A 71 -8.11 26.34 -7.15
N ASP A 72 -8.07 27.41 -6.35
CA ASP A 72 -9.27 28.02 -5.76
C ASP A 72 -10.00 28.78 -6.87
N GLY A 73 -11.09 28.19 -7.35
CA GLY A 73 -12.11 28.73 -8.26
C GLY A 73 -11.70 29.87 -9.19
N ALA A 74 -11.68 29.60 -10.49
CA ALA A 74 -11.76 30.65 -11.50
C ALA A 74 -13.00 31.53 -11.24
N SER A 75 -12.78 32.72 -10.66
CA SER A 75 -13.78 33.78 -10.60
C SER A 75 -14.10 34.19 -12.03
N GLN A 76 -15.24 33.73 -12.55
CA GLN A 76 -15.75 34.25 -13.82
C GLN A 76 -16.32 35.65 -13.56
N PRO A 77 -15.85 36.69 -14.28
CA PRO A 77 -16.48 38.00 -14.23
C PRO A 77 -17.90 37.93 -14.82
N ALA A 78 -18.81 38.64 -14.17
CA ALA A 78 -20.25 38.69 -14.43
C ALA A 78 -20.63 39.25 -15.82
#